data_AF-A0A0L0V6P9-F1
#
_entry.id   AF-A0A0L0V6P9-F1
#
_cell.length_a   1.000
_cell.length_b   1.000
_cell.length_c   1.000
_cell.angle_alpha   90.00
_cell.angle_beta   90.00
_cell.angle_gamma   90.00
#
_symmetry.space_group_name_H-M   'P 1'
#
loop_
_entity.id
_entity.type
_entity.pdbx_description
1 polymer ?
#
loop_
_entity_poly.entity_id
_entity_poly.type
_entity_poly.pdbx_seq_one_letter_code
_entity_poly.pdbx_strand_id
1 'polypeptide(L)'
;MTKKFYLPKNKMQQTPPLSLSDESTLQEGLLLISLQNCTMTACPPLIQAKIFPLPTSTVLQVIRSSLPQGRVHIFHKFADVLQEDLSSKSALHLITLLHRGEIDVDSYFTARSRLPVSFSKTTWKDLKPILGLKSWYQIGSKKPDTLPISNNTFRKFLELIDHVELIVGSLGECNNEAKVGVWVTTLLNSILHFFRGHINNEAQNKLREATLLLGGPMGSVYTMLDRCIVLITGAKHEMITYDDQAQLMVDLEAAHCSNTSNGLQPQTTRGIIYSRDTWEFWQHDAHGNYFKSGPFPTSDQDVKVTLKNFRFLFEATYQVFFEGYVDSLAAFKKRSQDQITQDGVALHPSVLKWTAALDLATGAFESAKSAKDTPTFDDTIEQLHKR
;
A
#
# COMPACT_ATOMS: atom_id res chain seq x y z
N MET A 1 35.52 -20.19 -13.00
CA MET A 1 35.39 -21.61 -12.59
C MET A 1 34.05 -21.78 -11.89
N THR A 2 33.28 -22.81 -12.22
CA THR A 2 31.84 -22.85 -11.89
C THR A 2 31.50 -24.18 -11.20
N LYS A 3 30.94 -24.14 -9.99
CA LYS A 3 30.39 -25.33 -9.31
C LYS A 3 28.89 -25.13 -9.10
N LYS A 4 28.07 -25.85 -9.88
CA LYS A 4 26.68 -26.13 -9.55
C LYS A 4 26.62 -27.37 -8.66
N PHE A 5 25.72 -27.38 -7.68
CA PHE A 5 25.32 -28.60 -6.96
C PHE A 5 23.90 -29.02 -7.39
N TYR A 6 23.56 -30.29 -7.22
CA TYR A 6 22.37 -30.93 -7.75
C TYR A 6 21.91 -32.09 -6.83
N LEU A 7 20.68 -32.56 -7.07
CA LEU A 7 20.00 -33.76 -6.53
C LEU A 7 19.33 -33.64 -5.14
N PRO A 8 18.33 -34.48 -4.81
CA PRO A 8 17.60 -35.45 -5.66
C PRO A 8 16.08 -35.20 -5.75
N LYS A 9 15.41 -35.85 -6.72
CA LYS A 9 13.94 -36.00 -6.76
C LYS A 9 13.47 -37.14 -5.84
N ASN A 10 12.22 -37.11 -5.38
CA ASN A 10 11.58 -38.27 -4.73
C ASN A 10 10.21 -38.62 -5.35
N LYS A 11 9.67 -39.80 -5.01
CA LYS A 11 8.65 -40.53 -5.81
C LYS A 11 7.18 -40.20 -5.46
N MET A 12 6.29 -40.54 -6.41
CA MET A 12 4.83 -40.57 -6.25
C MET A 12 4.35 -41.67 -5.30
N GLN A 13 3.19 -41.46 -4.67
CA GLN A 13 2.23 -42.51 -4.28
C GLN A 13 0.80 -42.02 -4.55
N GLN A 14 -0.17 -42.94 -4.59
CA GLN A 14 -1.53 -42.74 -5.11
C GLN A 14 -2.61 -42.77 -4.01
N THR A 15 -3.79 -42.21 -4.32
CA THR A 15 -4.99 -42.28 -3.46
C THR A 15 -6.22 -42.63 -4.33
N PRO A 16 -7.11 -43.56 -3.91
CA PRO A 16 -8.30 -43.95 -4.69
C PRO A 16 -9.52 -43.03 -4.46
N PRO A 17 -10.55 -43.08 -5.35
CA PRO A 17 -11.71 -42.18 -5.33
C PRO A 17 -12.98 -42.78 -4.67
N LEU A 18 -13.97 -41.93 -4.39
CA LEU A 18 -15.36 -42.35 -4.06
C LEU A 18 -16.42 -41.44 -4.70
N SER A 19 -17.34 -42.11 -5.42
CA SER A 19 -18.73 -41.80 -5.83
C SER A 19 -19.34 -40.39 -5.69
N LEU A 20 -20.05 -39.98 -6.76
CA LEU A 20 -21.10 -38.95 -6.79
C LEU A 20 -22.51 -39.58 -6.73
N SER A 21 -23.47 -38.86 -6.14
CA SER A 21 -24.93 -38.89 -6.39
C SER A 21 -25.60 -37.73 -5.61
N ASP A 22 -26.72 -37.12 -6.01
CA ASP A 22 -27.38 -37.04 -7.33
C ASP A 22 -28.19 -35.70 -7.42
N GLU A 23 -28.62 -35.37 -8.65
CA GLU A 23 -29.79 -34.57 -9.11
C GLU A 23 -30.52 -33.58 -8.15
N SER A 24 -31.00 -32.39 -8.55
CA SER A 24 -31.24 -31.78 -9.89
C SER A 24 -31.23 -30.22 -9.78
N THR A 25 -30.89 -29.37 -10.77
CA THR A 25 -31.52 -29.08 -12.10
C THR A 25 -33.02 -28.72 -12.01
N LEU A 26 -33.58 -27.68 -12.64
CA LEU A 26 -33.20 -26.59 -13.59
C LEU A 26 -33.70 -25.25 -12.98
N GLN A 27 -33.57 -24.00 -13.49
CA GLN A 27 -32.97 -23.23 -14.62
C GLN A 27 -33.04 -21.73 -14.15
N GLU A 28 -32.53 -20.64 -14.74
CA GLU A 28 -31.64 -20.24 -15.85
C GLU A 28 -31.24 -18.76 -15.52
N GLY A 29 -30.21 -18.06 -16.01
CA GLY A 29 -29.06 -18.28 -16.91
C GLY A 29 -28.56 -16.88 -17.34
N LEU A 30 -27.37 -16.65 -17.91
CA LEU A 30 -26.17 -17.43 -18.25
C LEU A 30 -24.97 -16.47 -18.03
N LEU A 31 -23.72 -16.89 -17.82
CA LEU A 31 -22.95 -17.82 -18.66
C LEU A 31 -21.79 -18.41 -17.83
N LEU A 32 -21.48 -19.70 -18.02
CA LEU A 32 -20.44 -20.42 -17.25
C LEU A 32 -19.03 -20.31 -17.87
N ILE A 33 -18.01 -20.43 -17.00
CA ILE A 33 -16.79 -21.20 -17.32
C ILE A 33 -16.63 -22.26 -16.23
N SER A 34 -16.46 -23.53 -16.64
CA SER A 34 -16.33 -24.67 -15.72
C SER A 34 -14.88 -24.89 -15.27
N LEU A 35 -14.69 -25.35 -14.03
CA LEU A 35 -13.42 -25.84 -13.51
C LEU A 35 -13.64 -27.20 -12.81
N GLN A 36 -13.50 -28.28 -13.57
CA GLN A 36 -13.23 -29.62 -13.02
C GLN A 36 -12.08 -30.29 -13.78
N ASN A 37 -11.03 -30.61 -13.01
CA ASN A 37 -10.00 -31.63 -13.20
C ASN A 37 -9.73 -32.14 -14.64
N CYS A 38 -8.64 -31.64 -15.23
CA CYS A 38 -7.80 -32.44 -16.13
C CYS A 38 -6.38 -32.54 -15.58
N THR A 39 -5.79 -33.72 -15.66
CA THR A 39 -4.40 -34.00 -15.28
C THR A 39 -3.40 -33.43 -16.30
N MET A 40 -2.12 -33.33 -15.91
CA MET A 40 -1.08 -32.76 -16.76
C MET A 40 -0.85 -33.53 -18.07
N THR A 41 -1.09 -32.88 -19.21
CA THR A 41 -0.21 -32.92 -20.40
C THR A 41 -0.53 -31.80 -21.39
N ALA A 42 0.52 -31.35 -22.10
CA ALA A 42 0.51 -30.31 -23.16
C ALA A 42 0.08 -28.87 -22.75
N CYS A 43 0.70 -27.88 -23.40
CA CYS A 43 0.32 -26.47 -23.25
C CYS A 43 -0.74 -26.09 -24.31
N PRO A 44 -1.87 -25.47 -23.94
CA PRO A 44 -2.70 -24.73 -24.87
C PRO A 44 -2.06 -23.37 -25.22
N PRO A 45 -2.38 -22.77 -26.38
CA PRO A 45 -1.82 -21.47 -26.78
C PRO A 45 -2.42 -20.31 -25.97
N LEU A 46 -1.71 -19.18 -25.97
CA LEU A 46 -2.17 -17.90 -25.42
C LEU A 46 -3.45 -17.41 -26.13
N ILE A 47 -4.61 -17.66 -25.53
CA ILE A 47 -5.84 -16.94 -25.87
C ILE A 47 -5.68 -15.52 -25.34
N GLN A 48 -5.28 -14.58 -26.19
CA GLN A 48 -5.39 -13.15 -25.91
C GLN A 48 -6.88 -12.78 -25.85
N ALA A 49 -7.45 -12.82 -24.65
CA ALA A 49 -8.79 -12.28 -24.39
C ALA A 49 -8.76 -10.78 -24.69
N LYS A 50 -9.33 -10.37 -25.83
CA LYS A 50 -9.60 -8.95 -26.12
C LYS A 50 -10.70 -8.48 -25.19
N ILE A 51 -10.30 -7.91 -24.05
CA ILE A 51 -11.20 -7.17 -23.17
C ILE A 51 -11.68 -5.94 -23.95
N PHE A 52 -12.91 -5.99 -24.44
CA PHE A 52 -13.57 -4.80 -24.95
C PHE A 52 -14.03 -3.95 -23.76
N PRO A 53 -13.78 -2.62 -23.76
CA PRO A 53 -14.27 -1.75 -22.70
C PRO A 53 -15.79 -1.73 -22.71
N LEU A 54 -16.40 -1.87 -21.52
CA LEU A 54 -17.84 -1.70 -21.34
C LEU A 54 -18.26 -0.26 -21.72
N PRO A 55 -19.45 -0.07 -22.32
CA PRO A 55 -19.97 1.28 -22.58
C PRO A 55 -20.06 2.11 -21.30
N THR A 56 -19.67 3.38 -21.37
CA THR A 56 -19.66 4.31 -20.23
C THR A 56 -21.01 4.38 -19.52
N SER A 57 -22.11 4.32 -20.27
CA SER A 57 -23.49 4.25 -19.76
C SER A 57 -23.74 3.01 -18.88
N THR A 58 -23.28 1.83 -19.30
CA THR A 58 -23.40 0.57 -18.54
C THR A 58 -22.59 0.62 -17.26
N VAL A 59 -21.36 1.14 -17.32
CA VAL A 59 -20.49 1.33 -16.15
C VAL A 59 -21.15 2.28 -15.14
N LEU A 60 -21.62 3.45 -15.59
CA LEU A 60 -22.34 4.42 -14.76
C LEU A 60 -23.60 3.83 -14.12
N GLN A 61 -24.35 2.99 -14.83
CA GLN A 61 -25.55 2.34 -14.32
C GLN A 61 -25.23 1.35 -13.19
N VAL A 62 -24.23 0.48 -13.38
CA VAL A 62 -23.78 -0.50 -12.35
C VAL A 62 -23.29 0.20 -11.08
N ILE A 63 -22.56 1.32 -11.21
CA ILE A 63 -22.07 2.08 -10.06
C ILE A 63 -23.22 2.80 -9.34
N ARG A 64 -24.18 3.38 -10.08
CA ARG A 64 -25.39 4.00 -9.50
C ARG A 64 -26.23 3.01 -8.70
N SER A 65 -26.31 1.74 -9.13
CA SER A 65 -27.04 0.69 -8.40
C SER A 65 -26.29 0.08 -7.20
N SER A 66 -25.00 0.40 -6.99
CA SER A 66 -24.14 -0.23 -5.97
C SER A 66 -23.56 0.75 -4.94
N LEU A 67 -24.18 1.93 -4.80
CA LEU A 67 -23.83 2.97 -3.83
C LEU A 67 -25.03 3.34 -2.93
N PRO A 68 -24.84 3.52 -1.62
CA PRO A 68 -25.90 4.00 -0.72
C PRO A 68 -26.26 5.45 -1.01
N GLN A 69 -27.52 5.83 -0.79
CA GLN A 69 -28.13 7.08 -1.27
C GLN A 69 -27.34 8.36 -0.95
N GLY A 70 -26.69 8.46 0.22
CA GLY A 70 -25.86 9.62 0.57
C GLY A 70 -24.68 9.88 -0.39
N ARG A 71 -24.16 8.83 -1.05
CA ARG A 71 -23.04 8.95 -2.01
C ARG A 71 -23.50 9.33 -3.43
N VAL A 72 -24.81 9.38 -3.68
CA VAL A 72 -25.38 9.74 -4.98
C VAL A 72 -25.16 11.23 -5.31
N HIS A 73 -25.05 12.12 -4.31
CA HIS A 73 -24.77 13.54 -4.56
C HIS A 73 -23.35 13.80 -5.08
N ILE A 74 -22.32 13.16 -4.51
CA ILE A 74 -20.96 13.15 -5.08
C ILE A 74 -21.02 12.62 -6.51
N PHE A 75 -21.79 11.55 -6.74
CA PHE A 75 -21.95 10.98 -8.07
C PHE A 75 -22.65 11.93 -9.05
N HIS A 76 -23.55 12.81 -8.63
CA HIS A 76 -24.11 13.85 -9.50
C HIS A 76 -23.08 14.93 -9.85
N LYS A 77 -22.32 15.45 -8.88
CA LYS A 77 -21.23 16.40 -9.15
C LYS A 77 -20.19 15.85 -10.15
N PHE A 78 -19.96 14.54 -10.11
CA PHE A 78 -18.93 13.87 -10.92
C PHE A 78 -19.47 13.17 -12.19
N ALA A 79 -20.79 13.01 -12.34
CA ALA A 79 -21.41 12.26 -13.43
C ALA A 79 -21.23 12.93 -14.80
N ASP A 80 -21.25 14.26 -14.85
CA ASP A 80 -21.19 14.98 -16.12
C ASP A 80 -19.79 14.84 -16.73
N VAL A 81 -18.75 14.97 -15.91
CA VAL A 81 -17.35 14.73 -16.31
C VAL A 81 -17.09 13.25 -16.65
N LEU A 82 -17.70 12.30 -15.92
CA LEU A 82 -17.62 10.87 -16.26
C LEU A 82 -18.39 10.47 -17.53
N GLN A 83 -19.40 11.23 -17.94
CA GLN A 83 -20.13 10.97 -19.19
C GLN A 83 -19.29 11.40 -20.41
N GLU A 84 -18.50 12.47 -20.27
CA GLU A 84 -17.65 12.97 -21.35
C GLU A 84 -16.26 12.30 -21.42
N ASP A 85 -15.64 11.94 -20.28
CA ASP A 85 -14.27 11.44 -20.28
C ASP A 85 -13.93 10.48 -19.10
N LEU A 86 -13.02 9.53 -19.36
CA LEU A 86 -12.38 8.65 -18.35
C LEU A 86 -10.85 8.89 -18.24
N SER A 87 -10.33 9.93 -18.90
CA SER A 87 -8.92 10.31 -18.90
C SER A 87 -8.45 10.95 -17.58
N SER A 88 -7.24 11.50 -17.61
CA SER A 88 -6.71 12.33 -16.53
C SER A 88 -7.52 13.59 -16.24
N LYS A 89 -8.34 14.10 -17.16
CA LYS A 89 -9.24 15.25 -16.86
C LYS A 89 -10.18 14.93 -15.69
N SER A 90 -10.77 13.75 -15.71
CA SER A 90 -11.70 13.28 -14.69
C SER A 90 -10.98 13.02 -13.37
N ALA A 91 -9.73 12.54 -13.42
CA ALA A 91 -8.86 12.44 -12.24
C ALA A 91 -8.57 13.81 -11.62
N LEU A 92 -8.13 14.77 -12.43
CA LEU A 92 -7.84 16.15 -12.02
C LEU A 92 -9.07 16.85 -11.44
N HIS A 93 -10.25 16.61 -12.00
CA HIS A 93 -11.49 17.15 -11.46
C HIS A 93 -11.82 16.57 -10.07
N LEU A 94 -11.69 15.26 -9.86
CA LEU A 94 -11.89 14.65 -8.54
C LEU A 94 -10.90 15.19 -7.50
N ILE A 95 -9.63 15.33 -7.88
CA ILE A 95 -8.57 15.91 -7.02
C ILE A 95 -8.88 17.37 -6.69
N THR A 96 -9.37 18.15 -7.66
CA THR A 96 -9.80 19.54 -7.46
C THR A 96 -10.99 19.63 -6.49
N LEU A 97 -11.98 18.73 -6.61
CA LEU A 97 -13.12 18.67 -5.70
C LEU A 97 -12.67 18.33 -4.27
N LEU A 98 -11.73 17.40 -4.09
CA LEU A 98 -11.16 17.07 -2.78
C LEU A 98 -10.43 18.28 -2.17
N HIS A 99 -9.50 18.88 -2.91
CA HIS A 99 -8.67 20.00 -2.42
C HIS A 99 -9.50 21.23 -2.02
N ARG A 100 -10.66 21.43 -2.65
CA ARG A 100 -11.63 22.49 -2.30
C ARG A 100 -12.59 22.13 -1.16
N GLY A 101 -12.55 20.90 -0.64
CA GLY A 101 -13.54 20.40 0.32
C GLY A 101 -14.95 20.22 -0.27
N GLU A 102 -15.09 20.14 -1.60
CA GLU A 102 -16.37 19.94 -2.28
C GLU A 102 -16.88 18.48 -2.24
N ILE A 103 -15.99 17.55 -1.89
CA ILE A 103 -16.27 16.14 -1.56
C ILE A 103 -15.45 15.75 -0.31
N ASP A 104 -15.92 14.75 0.43
CA ASP A 104 -15.18 14.17 1.55
C ASP A 104 -14.10 13.16 1.08
N VAL A 105 -13.20 12.82 2.00
CA VAL A 105 -12.02 12.01 1.73
C VAL A 105 -12.36 10.53 1.51
N ASP A 106 -13.34 9.99 2.21
CA ASP A 106 -13.79 8.62 2.03
C ASP A 106 -14.48 8.45 0.67
N SER A 107 -15.17 9.49 0.20
CA SER A 107 -15.71 9.59 -1.16
C SER A 107 -14.60 9.71 -2.21
N TYR A 108 -13.51 10.45 -1.97
CA TYR A 108 -12.33 10.45 -2.87
C TYR A 108 -11.72 9.05 -3.00
N PHE A 109 -11.39 8.37 -1.89
CA PHE A 109 -10.81 7.02 -1.94
C PHE A 109 -11.80 5.98 -2.50
N THR A 110 -13.11 6.12 -2.22
CA THR A 110 -14.16 5.28 -2.84
C THR A 110 -14.22 5.49 -4.35
N ALA A 111 -14.21 6.72 -4.83
CA ALA A 111 -14.24 7.05 -6.25
C ALA A 111 -12.96 6.55 -6.95
N ARG A 112 -11.79 6.85 -6.40
CA ARG A 112 -10.49 6.41 -6.94
C ARG A 112 -10.34 4.88 -7.02
N SER A 113 -10.93 4.12 -6.10
CA SER A 113 -10.84 2.65 -6.09
C SER A 113 -11.92 1.95 -6.94
N ARG A 114 -13.03 2.61 -7.26
CA ARG A 114 -14.18 2.01 -7.98
C ARG A 114 -14.38 2.50 -9.41
N LEU A 115 -13.78 3.63 -9.79
CA LEU A 115 -14.01 4.27 -11.08
C LEU A 115 -12.86 3.98 -12.06
N PRO A 116 -13.13 3.74 -13.36
CA PRO A 116 -12.12 3.48 -14.38
C PRO A 116 -11.43 4.77 -14.86
N VAL A 117 -11.05 5.64 -13.91
CA VAL A 117 -10.48 6.97 -14.15
C VAL A 117 -8.95 6.89 -14.11
N SER A 118 -8.30 7.40 -15.16
CA SER A 118 -6.86 7.23 -15.36
C SER A 118 -6.00 8.24 -14.57
N PHE A 119 -5.97 8.14 -13.25
CA PHE A 119 -5.04 8.88 -12.37
C PHE A 119 -3.58 8.76 -12.82
N SER A 120 -3.21 7.60 -13.38
CA SER A 120 -1.87 7.35 -13.95
C SER A 120 -1.41 8.35 -15.01
N LYS A 121 -2.33 9.11 -15.65
CA LYS A 121 -2.07 10.08 -16.72
C LYS A 121 -2.08 11.55 -16.27
N THR A 122 -2.22 11.86 -14.97
CA THR A 122 -2.09 13.24 -14.48
C THR A 122 -0.62 13.64 -14.44
N THR A 123 -0.26 14.81 -15.00
CA THR A 123 1.13 15.27 -14.97
C THR A 123 1.38 16.24 -13.81
N TRP A 124 2.65 16.42 -13.43
CA TRP A 124 3.09 17.48 -12.52
C TRP A 124 2.62 18.87 -13.01
N LYS A 125 2.58 19.13 -14.32
CA LYS A 125 2.10 20.40 -14.88
C LYS A 125 0.64 20.67 -14.50
N ASP A 126 -0.18 19.63 -14.44
CA ASP A 126 -1.61 19.72 -14.15
C ASP A 126 -1.90 19.72 -12.64
N LEU A 127 -1.12 18.95 -11.86
CA LEU A 127 -1.27 18.85 -10.40
C LEU A 127 -0.68 20.03 -9.64
N LYS A 128 0.46 20.56 -10.10
CA LYS A 128 1.15 21.74 -9.53
C LYS A 128 0.21 22.90 -9.14
N PRO A 129 -0.68 23.41 -10.02
CA PRO A 129 -1.58 24.51 -9.67
C PRO A 129 -2.67 24.12 -8.66
N ILE A 130 -3.08 22.86 -8.61
CA ILE A 130 -4.03 22.37 -7.60
C ILE A 130 -3.35 22.33 -6.23
N LEU A 131 -2.11 21.82 -6.17
CA LEU A 131 -1.26 21.79 -4.97
C LEU A 131 -0.76 23.18 -4.51
N GLY A 132 -1.17 24.27 -5.17
CA GLY A 132 -0.75 25.65 -4.84
C GLY A 132 0.73 25.98 -5.12
N LEU A 133 1.49 25.09 -5.78
CA LEU A 133 2.95 25.20 -5.89
C LEU A 133 3.38 26.07 -7.08
N LYS A 134 4.31 27.01 -6.83
CA LYS A 134 4.88 27.88 -7.87
C LYS A 134 6.07 27.24 -8.58
N SER A 135 6.85 26.39 -7.90
CA SER A 135 7.93 25.60 -8.50
C SER A 135 8.26 24.32 -7.73
N TRP A 136 8.98 23.39 -8.39
CA TRP A 136 9.47 22.15 -7.78
C TRP A 136 10.41 22.39 -6.58
N TYR A 137 11.17 23.50 -6.62
CA TYR A 137 12.15 23.88 -5.60
C TYR A 137 11.54 24.34 -4.26
N GLN A 138 10.20 24.37 -4.16
CA GLN A 138 9.51 24.62 -2.89
C GLN A 138 9.30 23.34 -2.05
N ILE A 139 9.50 22.16 -2.63
CA ILE A 139 9.42 20.89 -1.90
C ILE A 139 10.68 20.78 -1.03
N GLY A 140 10.49 20.65 0.29
CA GLY A 140 11.57 20.58 1.25
C GLY A 140 12.42 19.32 1.09
N SER A 141 13.71 19.40 1.42
CA SER A 141 14.59 18.23 1.51
C SER A 141 14.73 17.79 2.96
N LYS A 142 14.36 16.54 3.25
CA LYS A 142 14.50 15.91 4.57
C LYS A 142 14.92 14.45 4.40
N LYS A 143 16.12 14.10 4.86
CA LYS A 143 16.57 12.70 4.97
C LYS A 143 15.61 11.95 5.92
N PRO A 144 15.19 10.71 5.62
CA PRO A 144 14.34 9.94 6.51
C PRO A 144 15.14 9.50 7.74
N ASP A 145 14.44 9.46 8.86
CA ASP A 145 14.90 8.86 10.10
C ASP A 145 14.91 7.32 9.97
N THR A 146 15.71 6.64 10.80
CA THR A 146 15.98 5.19 10.66
C THR A 146 16.06 4.51 12.02
N LEU A 147 15.40 3.37 12.19
CA LEU A 147 15.57 2.49 13.35
C LEU A 147 16.53 1.35 13.02
N PRO A 148 17.59 1.12 13.81
CA PRO A 148 18.41 -0.08 13.74
C PRO A 148 17.60 -1.37 13.62
N ILE A 149 18.03 -2.24 12.69
CA ILE A 149 17.57 -3.61 12.57
C ILE A 149 18.76 -4.53 12.88
N SER A 150 18.57 -5.57 13.71
CA SER A 150 19.70 -6.42 14.12
C SER A 150 20.36 -7.13 12.93
N ASN A 151 21.65 -7.43 13.04
CA ASN A 151 22.40 -8.13 11.98
C ASN A 151 21.78 -9.50 11.61
N ASN A 152 21.15 -10.19 12.58
CA ASN A 152 20.44 -11.45 12.35
C ASN A 152 19.16 -11.23 11.53
N THR A 153 18.38 -10.22 11.91
CA THR A 153 17.14 -9.84 11.22
C THR A 153 17.41 -9.34 9.80
N PHE A 154 18.43 -8.51 9.63
CA PHE A 154 18.88 -8.04 8.31
C PHE A 154 19.33 -9.20 7.40
N ARG A 155 20.04 -10.21 7.94
CA ARG A 155 20.40 -11.40 7.16
C ARG A 155 19.17 -12.15 6.65
N LYS A 156 18.14 -12.36 7.49
CA LYS A 156 16.88 -13.02 7.09
C LYS A 156 16.16 -12.27 5.96
N PHE A 157 16.27 -10.94 5.89
CA PHE A 157 15.73 -10.16 4.77
C PHE A 157 16.52 -10.38 3.48
N LEU A 158 17.85 -10.53 3.55
CA LEU A 158 18.67 -10.88 2.38
C LEU A 158 18.40 -12.32 1.90
N GLU A 159 18.33 -13.28 2.83
CA GLU A 159 17.95 -14.68 2.54
C GLU A 159 16.57 -14.77 1.85
N LEU A 160 15.65 -13.85 2.17
CA LEU A 160 14.36 -13.74 1.50
C LEU A 160 14.47 -13.07 0.12
N ILE A 161 15.31 -12.04 -0.06
CA ILE A 161 15.62 -11.48 -1.40
C ILE A 161 16.13 -12.60 -2.31
N ASP A 162 17.15 -13.35 -1.86
CA ASP A 162 17.72 -14.47 -2.62
C ASP A 162 16.62 -15.46 -3.03
N HIS A 163 15.68 -15.77 -2.13
CA HIS A 163 14.56 -16.67 -2.44
C HIS A 163 13.55 -16.07 -3.43
N VAL A 164 13.24 -14.77 -3.34
CA VAL A 164 12.37 -14.07 -4.30
C VAL A 164 13.01 -13.99 -5.68
N GLU A 165 14.30 -13.65 -5.76
CA GLU A 165 15.01 -13.51 -7.04
C GLU A 165 15.14 -14.85 -7.77
N LEU A 166 15.24 -15.97 -7.04
CA LEU A 166 15.14 -17.33 -7.59
C LEU A 166 13.76 -17.66 -8.19
N ILE A 167 12.70 -16.90 -7.85
CA ILE A 167 11.32 -17.10 -8.34
C ILE A 167 10.96 -16.12 -9.46
N VAL A 168 11.29 -14.83 -9.32
CA VAL A 168 10.89 -13.78 -10.29
C VAL A 168 12.02 -13.26 -11.18
N GLY A 169 13.27 -13.66 -10.95
CA GLY A 169 14.47 -13.04 -11.51
C GLY A 169 15.01 -11.92 -10.60
N SER A 170 16.26 -11.49 -10.82
CA SER A 170 16.86 -10.44 -9.99
C SER A 170 16.19 -9.09 -10.18
N LEU A 171 16.25 -8.20 -9.18
CA LEU A 171 15.64 -6.87 -9.29
C LEU A 171 16.16 -6.09 -10.51
N GLY A 172 17.45 -6.17 -10.82
CA GLY A 172 18.05 -5.54 -12.01
C GLY A 172 17.51 -6.07 -13.34
N GLU A 173 17.01 -7.31 -13.38
CA GLU A 173 16.39 -7.94 -14.56
C GLU A 173 14.86 -7.71 -14.64
N CYS A 174 14.27 -6.98 -13.68
CA CYS A 174 12.84 -6.68 -13.66
C CYS A 174 12.48 -5.55 -14.63
N ASN A 175 12.17 -5.92 -15.87
CA ASN A 175 11.74 -5.02 -16.96
C ASN A 175 10.25 -4.63 -16.96
N ASN A 176 9.52 -4.85 -15.85
CA ASN A 176 8.10 -4.50 -15.73
C ASN A 176 7.68 -4.25 -14.28
N GLU A 177 6.69 -3.35 -14.10
CA GLU A 177 6.19 -2.92 -12.79
C GLU A 177 5.73 -4.10 -11.92
N ALA A 178 5.04 -5.09 -12.48
CA ALA A 178 4.47 -6.21 -11.73
C ALA A 178 5.54 -7.06 -11.02
N LYS A 179 6.70 -7.30 -11.64
CA LYS A 179 7.82 -7.99 -10.98
C LYS A 179 8.40 -7.16 -9.83
N VAL A 180 8.62 -5.86 -10.05
CA VAL A 180 9.13 -4.94 -9.02
C VAL A 180 8.15 -4.87 -7.84
N GLY A 181 6.84 -4.78 -8.12
CA GLY A 181 5.77 -4.78 -7.13
C GLY A 181 5.72 -6.07 -6.29
N VAL A 182 5.97 -7.24 -6.89
CA VAL A 182 6.10 -8.51 -6.13
C VAL A 182 7.33 -8.49 -5.22
N TRP A 183 8.49 -8.09 -5.74
CA TRP A 183 9.75 -8.01 -4.97
C TRP A 183 9.59 -7.07 -3.76
N VAL A 184 9.05 -5.86 -3.97
CA VAL A 184 8.78 -4.88 -2.92
C VAL A 184 7.70 -5.37 -1.94
N THR A 185 6.59 -5.94 -2.42
CA THR A 185 5.52 -6.46 -1.54
C THR A 185 6.05 -7.54 -0.59
N THR A 186 6.91 -8.44 -1.05
CA THR A 186 7.48 -9.49 -0.19
C THR A 186 8.36 -8.92 0.92
N LEU A 187 9.16 -7.88 0.63
CA LEU A 187 9.99 -7.19 1.62
C LEU A 187 9.17 -6.38 2.63
N LEU A 188 8.15 -5.65 2.15
CA LEU A 188 7.21 -4.94 3.01
C LEU A 188 6.55 -5.92 3.98
N ASN A 189 6.03 -7.04 3.47
CA ASN A 189 5.44 -8.10 4.29
C ASN A 189 6.37 -8.55 5.43
N SER A 190 7.69 -8.66 5.20
CA SER A 190 8.65 -9.05 6.24
C SER A 190 8.76 -8.02 7.37
N ILE A 191 8.72 -6.73 7.06
CA ILE A 191 8.71 -5.65 8.06
C ILE A 191 7.35 -5.61 8.78
N LEU A 192 6.24 -5.83 8.06
CA LEU A 192 4.89 -5.86 8.63
C LEU A 192 4.68 -7.00 9.64
N HIS A 193 5.41 -8.12 9.51
CA HIS A 193 5.37 -9.21 10.50
C HIS A 193 5.83 -8.79 11.91
N PHE A 194 6.68 -7.76 12.03
CA PHE A 194 7.05 -7.18 13.33
C PHE A 194 5.86 -6.62 14.11
N PHE A 195 4.75 -6.32 13.43
CA PHE A 195 3.54 -5.76 14.04
C PHE A 195 2.40 -6.78 14.20
N ARG A 196 2.65 -8.09 14.03
CA ARG A 196 1.67 -9.20 14.21
C ARG A 196 0.26 -8.91 13.65
N GLY A 197 0.17 -8.39 12.43
CA GLY A 197 -1.12 -8.10 11.78
C GLY A 197 -1.86 -6.87 12.34
N HIS A 198 -1.19 -5.99 13.09
CA HIS A 198 -1.69 -4.66 13.46
C HIS A 198 -1.56 -3.64 12.32
N ILE A 199 -1.15 -4.12 11.13
CA ILE A 199 -1.11 -3.38 9.88
C ILE A 199 -1.77 -4.26 8.83
N ASN A 200 -2.74 -3.70 8.09
CA ASN A 200 -3.41 -4.34 6.97
C ASN A 200 -3.21 -3.53 5.68
N ASN A 201 -3.14 -4.22 4.53
CA ASN A 201 -3.20 -3.59 3.21
C ASN A 201 -4.64 -3.71 2.71
N GLU A 202 -5.59 -3.11 3.43
CA GLU A 202 -7.02 -3.38 3.21
C GLU A 202 -7.52 -2.88 1.84
N ALA A 203 -6.78 -1.94 1.24
CA ALA A 203 -6.97 -1.53 -0.14
C ALA A 203 -6.64 -2.66 -1.14
N GLN A 204 -5.58 -3.46 -0.93
CA GLN A 204 -5.16 -4.50 -1.88
C GLN A 204 -6.25 -5.54 -2.14
N ASN A 205 -7.00 -5.95 -1.11
CA ASN A 205 -8.09 -6.93 -1.26
C ASN A 205 -9.27 -6.39 -2.10
N LYS A 206 -9.47 -5.07 -2.16
CA LYS A 206 -10.50 -4.41 -2.98
C LYS A 206 -9.94 -4.01 -4.36
N LEU A 207 -8.64 -3.69 -4.45
CA LEU A 207 -7.93 -3.38 -5.69
C LEU A 207 -7.70 -4.60 -6.58
N ARG A 208 -7.42 -5.79 -6.01
CA ARG A 208 -6.99 -6.98 -6.79
C ARG A 208 -7.99 -7.38 -7.90
N GLU A 209 -9.29 -7.16 -7.70
CA GLU A 209 -10.32 -7.41 -8.71
C GLU A 209 -10.37 -6.29 -9.78
N ALA A 210 -10.14 -5.03 -9.39
CA ALA A 210 -10.11 -3.88 -10.29
C ALA A 210 -8.81 -3.79 -11.12
N THR A 211 -7.65 -4.13 -10.55
CA THR A 211 -6.34 -4.08 -11.22
C THR A 211 -6.28 -5.03 -12.43
N LEU A 212 -6.98 -6.16 -12.37
CA LEU A 212 -7.11 -7.11 -13.49
C LEU A 212 -7.86 -6.54 -14.71
N LEU A 213 -8.62 -5.45 -14.54
CA LEU A 213 -9.46 -4.85 -15.58
C LEU A 213 -9.00 -3.48 -16.06
N LEU A 214 -8.24 -2.73 -15.24
CA LEU A 214 -8.07 -1.27 -15.42
C LEU A 214 -6.64 -0.76 -15.59
N GLY A 215 -5.60 -1.58 -15.40
CA GLY A 215 -4.22 -1.21 -15.76
C GLY A 215 -3.64 0.01 -15.03
N GLY A 216 -4.13 0.29 -13.81
CA GLY A 216 -3.52 1.27 -12.90
C GLY A 216 -2.39 0.65 -12.06
N PRO A 217 -1.41 1.46 -11.60
CA PRO A 217 -0.23 0.96 -10.89
C PRO A 217 -0.55 0.36 -9.51
N MET A 218 0.37 -0.46 -8.99
CA MET A 218 0.27 -1.08 -7.66
C MET A 218 0.55 -0.09 -6.51
N GLY A 219 -0.36 0.87 -6.31
CA GLY A 219 -0.44 1.65 -5.08
C GLY A 219 -0.95 0.79 -3.93
N SER A 220 -0.11 0.49 -2.94
CA SER A 220 -0.51 -0.15 -1.68
C SER A 220 -0.79 0.90 -0.62
N VAL A 221 -1.97 0.83 -0.01
CA VAL A 221 -2.40 1.70 1.06
C VAL A 221 -2.44 0.86 2.33
N TYR A 222 -1.44 1.07 3.19
CA TYR A 222 -1.32 0.35 4.45
C TYR A 222 -2.01 1.15 5.55
N THR A 223 -2.91 0.49 6.27
CA THR A 223 -3.61 1.07 7.42
C THR A 223 -3.08 0.45 8.70
N MET A 224 -2.71 1.31 9.64
CA MET A 224 -2.13 0.96 10.93
C MET A 224 -3.28 0.93 11.95
N LEU A 225 -3.61 -0.25 12.49
CA LEU A 225 -4.77 -0.48 13.37
C LEU A 225 -6.08 0.13 12.84
N ASP A 226 -6.33 0.06 11.52
CA ASP A 226 -7.51 0.67 10.86
C ASP A 226 -7.64 2.20 11.09
N ARG A 227 -6.52 2.89 11.33
CA ARG A 227 -6.45 4.33 11.66
C ARG A 227 -5.48 5.10 10.79
N CYS A 228 -4.17 5.02 11.05
CA CYS A 228 -3.19 5.84 10.32
C CYS A 228 -2.92 5.23 8.94
N ILE A 229 -3.02 6.03 7.88
CA ILE A 229 -2.67 5.64 6.52
C ILE A 229 -1.18 5.92 6.25
N VAL A 230 -0.48 4.90 5.76
CA VAL A 230 0.86 4.95 5.18
C VAL A 230 0.77 4.52 3.71
N LEU A 231 1.36 5.32 2.81
CA LEU A 231 1.27 5.10 1.36
C LEU A 231 2.57 4.52 0.81
N ILE A 232 2.48 3.45 0.01
CA ILE A 232 3.64 2.90 -0.70
C ILE A 232 3.26 2.61 -2.15
N THR A 233 3.87 3.33 -3.10
CA THR A 233 3.50 3.31 -4.52
C THR A 233 4.67 3.00 -5.44
N GLY A 234 4.43 2.16 -6.45
CA GLY A 234 5.36 1.97 -7.54
C GLY A 234 5.36 3.16 -8.50
N ALA A 235 6.53 3.47 -9.06
CA ALA A 235 6.66 4.31 -10.24
C ALA A 235 6.24 3.52 -11.49
N LYS A 236 5.59 4.20 -12.45
CA LYS A 236 5.04 3.60 -13.68
C LYS A 236 6.13 3.23 -14.72
N HIS A 237 7.35 3.69 -14.48
CA HIS A 237 8.52 3.55 -15.33
C HIS A 237 9.70 3.02 -14.51
N GLU A 238 10.79 2.62 -15.16
CA GLU A 238 12.00 2.11 -14.49
C GLU A 238 12.61 3.12 -13.49
N MET A 239 12.39 4.42 -13.74
CA MET A 239 12.81 5.54 -12.90
C MET A 239 11.60 6.34 -12.39
N ILE A 240 11.74 6.90 -11.19
CA ILE A 240 10.76 7.79 -10.56
C ILE A 240 10.68 9.11 -11.34
N THR A 241 9.49 9.51 -11.79
CA THR A 241 9.27 10.80 -12.50
C THR A 241 8.61 11.86 -11.63
N TYR A 242 8.69 13.13 -12.05
CA TYR A 242 7.95 14.24 -11.40
C TYR A 242 6.43 13.99 -11.39
N ASP A 243 5.88 13.30 -12.39
CA ASP A 243 4.45 12.98 -12.48
C ASP A 243 4.03 11.91 -11.46
N ASP A 244 4.91 10.94 -11.18
CA ASP A 244 4.67 9.90 -10.17
C ASP A 244 4.79 10.48 -8.75
N GLN A 245 5.79 11.34 -8.53
CA GLN A 245 5.97 12.08 -7.28
C GLN A 245 4.81 13.04 -7.01
N ALA A 246 4.35 13.79 -8.01
CA ALA A 246 3.19 14.68 -7.90
C ALA A 246 1.89 13.93 -7.56
N GLN A 247 1.72 12.72 -8.09
CA GLN A 247 0.59 11.87 -7.70
C GLN A 247 0.70 11.40 -6.24
N LEU A 248 1.89 11.02 -5.77
CA LEU A 248 2.10 10.69 -4.35
C LEU A 248 1.81 11.89 -3.42
N MET A 249 2.15 13.12 -3.84
CA MET A 249 1.84 14.33 -3.06
C MET A 249 0.34 14.50 -2.83
N VAL A 250 -0.47 14.41 -3.90
CA VAL A 250 -1.94 14.44 -3.81
C VAL A 250 -2.47 13.36 -2.87
N ASP A 251 -1.92 12.15 -2.96
CA ASP A 251 -2.40 11.04 -2.15
C ASP A 251 -1.97 11.18 -0.68
N LEU A 252 -0.81 11.80 -0.40
CA LEU A 252 -0.39 12.17 0.96
C LEU A 252 -1.28 13.24 1.59
N GLU A 253 -1.72 14.24 0.83
CA GLU A 253 -2.71 15.23 1.27
C GLU A 253 -4.03 14.54 1.61
N ALA A 254 -4.53 13.69 0.70
CA ALA A 254 -5.74 12.89 0.93
C ALA A 254 -5.63 11.98 2.16
N ALA A 255 -4.50 11.27 2.32
CA ALA A 255 -4.26 10.43 3.48
C ALA A 255 -4.17 11.24 4.78
N HIS A 256 -3.58 12.44 4.76
CA HIS A 256 -3.53 13.34 5.91
C HIS A 256 -4.94 13.82 6.32
N CYS A 257 -5.76 14.21 5.33
CA CYS A 257 -7.16 14.58 5.57
C CYS A 257 -8.00 13.40 6.07
N SER A 258 -7.78 12.17 5.58
CA SER A 258 -8.48 10.95 6.04
C SER A 258 -8.08 10.55 7.46
N ASN A 259 -6.78 10.68 7.80
CA ASN A 259 -6.30 10.52 9.16
C ASN A 259 -7.00 11.53 10.09
N THR A 260 -7.08 12.79 9.67
CA THR A 260 -7.71 13.86 10.45
C THR A 260 -9.23 13.65 10.62
N SER A 261 -9.96 13.26 9.57
CA SER A 261 -11.39 12.95 9.67
C SER A 261 -11.68 11.71 10.54
N ASN A 262 -10.75 10.75 10.60
CA ASN A 262 -10.82 9.59 11.49
C ASN A 262 -10.45 9.86 12.96
N GLY A 263 -10.16 11.12 13.31
CA GLY A 263 -9.87 11.57 14.67
C GLY A 263 -8.40 11.48 15.08
N LEU A 264 -7.48 11.15 14.15
CA LEU A 264 -6.05 11.34 14.38
C LEU A 264 -5.69 12.84 14.29
N GLN A 265 -4.56 13.23 14.88
CA GLN A 265 -3.92 14.53 14.61
C GLN A 265 -2.44 14.29 14.30
N PRO A 266 -2.14 13.62 13.16
CA PRO A 266 -0.78 13.23 12.82
C PRO A 266 0.05 14.48 12.51
N GLN A 267 1.23 14.60 13.11
CA GLN A 267 2.13 15.71 12.79
C GLN A 267 2.67 15.61 11.35
N THR A 268 2.84 14.38 10.86
CA THR A 268 3.19 14.08 9.46
C THR A 268 2.45 12.83 8.96
N THR A 269 2.03 12.84 7.70
CA THR A 269 1.63 11.64 6.95
C THR A 269 2.80 11.21 6.06
N ARG A 270 2.99 9.89 5.89
CA ARG A 270 4.24 9.31 5.37
C ARG A 270 4.00 8.50 4.10
N GLY A 271 4.91 8.65 3.15
CA GLY A 271 4.85 8.00 1.84
C GLY A 271 6.20 7.44 1.41
N ILE A 272 6.16 6.37 0.64
CA ILE A 272 7.33 5.80 -0.05
C ILE A 272 6.96 5.64 -1.52
N ILE A 273 7.80 6.14 -2.42
CA ILE A 273 7.75 5.82 -3.85
C ILE A 273 8.98 5.00 -4.24
N TYR A 274 8.76 3.92 -4.97
CA TYR A 274 9.82 3.00 -5.40
C TYR A 274 9.80 2.78 -6.91
N SER A 275 10.97 2.55 -7.50
CA SER A 275 11.13 1.95 -8.83
C SER A 275 12.06 0.73 -8.74
N ARG A 276 12.50 0.19 -9.89
CA ARG A 276 13.55 -0.83 -9.92
C ARG A 276 14.84 -0.32 -9.26
N ASP A 277 15.23 0.90 -9.61
CA ASP A 277 16.58 1.42 -9.39
C ASP A 277 16.69 2.33 -8.17
N THR A 278 15.61 2.98 -7.74
CA THR A 278 15.63 3.97 -6.64
C THR A 278 14.36 3.96 -5.79
N TRP A 279 14.48 4.35 -4.53
CA TRP A 279 13.37 4.65 -3.62
C TRP A 279 13.48 6.09 -3.10
N GLU A 280 12.36 6.77 -2.88
CA GLU A 280 12.30 8.03 -2.14
C GLU A 280 11.27 7.96 -1.00
N PHE A 281 11.60 8.60 0.12
CA PHE A 281 10.74 8.76 1.28
C PHE A 281 10.18 10.19 1.29
N TRP A 282 8.88 10.30 1.55
CA TRP A 282 8.11 11.54 1.46
C TRP A 282 7.28 11.77 2.73
N GLN A 283 7.10 13.04 3.10
CA GLN A 283 6.26 13.45 4.24
C GLN A 283 5.39 14.65 3.84
N HIS A 284 4.15 14.66 4.31
CA HIS A 284 3.24 15.81 4.29
C HIS A 284 2.90 16.20 5.73
N ASP A 285 3.19 17.43 6.15
CA ASP A 285 2.98 17.89 7.53
C ASP A 285 1.59 18.50 7.77
N ALA A 286 1.26 18.73 9.05
CA ALA A 286 0.01 19.38 9.46
C ALA A 286 -0.08 20.89 9.12
N HIS A 287 0.89 21.42 8.36
CA HIS A 287 0.92 22.81 7.86
C HIS A 287 0.80 22.88 6.33
N GLY A 288 0.66 21.74 5.63
CA GLY A 288 0.57 21.68 4.17
C GLY A 288 1.92 21.65 3.45
N ASN A 289 3.03 21.44 4.16
CA ASN A 289 4.36 21.36 3.55
C ASN A 289 4.69 19.94 3.10
N TYR A 290 5.33 19.84 1.94
CA TYR A 290 5.86 18.60 1.39
C TYR A 290 7.37 18.50 1.60
N PHE A 291 7.84 17.38 2.12
CA PHE A 291 9.25 17.05 2.27
C PHE A 291 9.59 15.74 1.56
N LYS A 292 10.79 15.64 0.98
CA LYS A 292 11.30 14.42 0.38
C LYS A 292 12.77 14.15 0.66
N SER A 293 13.18 12.89 0.55
CA SER A 293 14.55 12.46 0.83
C SER A 293 15.57 12.67 -0.28
N GLY A 294 15.12 12.74 -1.52
CA GLY A 294 15.95 12.41 -2.69
C GLY A 294 16.14 10.89 -2.84
N PRO A 295 16.65 10.44 -4.01
CA PRO A 295 16.68 9.02 -4.37
C PRO A 295 17.77 8.24 -3.62
N PHE A 296 17.37 7.11 -3.04
CA PHE A 296 18.28 6.08 -2.54
C PHE A 296 18.34 4.92 -3.55
N PRO A 297 19.50 4.59 -4.13
CA PRO A 297 19.61 3.52 -5.11
C PRO A 297 19.44 2.13 -4.47
N THR A 298 18.70 1.24 -5.13
CA THR A 298 18.48 -0.14 -4.67
C THR A 298 19.73 -1.00 -4.84
N SER A 299 20.50 -0.77 -5.90
CA SER A 299 21.68 -1.55 -6.28
C SER A 299 22.83 -0.67 -6.76
N ASP A 300 24.04 -1.23 -6.71
CA ASP A 300 25.31 -0.63 -7.11
C ASP A 300 26.25 -1.76 -7.62
N GLN A 301 27.28 -1.41 -8.38
CA GLN A 301 28.29 -2.39 -8.83
C GLN A 301 29.12 -2.97 -7.66
N ASP A 302 29.28 -2.25 -6.56
CA ASP A 302 29.82 -2.82 -5.32
C ASP A 302 28.70 -3.45 -4.48
N VAL A 303 28.81 -4.76 -4.27
CA VAL A 303 27.94 -5.55 -3.38
C VAL A 303 27.88 -4.94 -1.97
N LYS A 304 28.96 -4.35 -1.46
CA LYS A 304 28.97 -3.68 -0.14
C LYS A 304 28.11 -2.43 -0.11
N VAL A 305 28.07 -1.69 -1.22
CA VAL A 305 27.21 -0.50 -1.36
C VAL A 305 25.75 -0.94 -1.47
N THR A 306 25.45 -1.95 -2.31
CA THR A 306 24.12 -2.58 -2.40
C THR A 306 23.60 -3.05 -1.03
N LEU A 307 24.42 -3.80 -0.27
CA LEU A 307 24.05 -4.26 1.08
C LEU A 307 23.82 -3.11 2.08
N LYS A 308 24.63 -2.04 2.01
CA LYS A 308 24.45 -0.83 2.81
C LYS A 308 23.13 -0.12 2.46
N ASN A 309 22.80 -0.06 1.18
CA ASN A 309 21.58 0.57 0.68
C ASN A 309 20.33 -0.21 1.11
N PHE A 310 20.29 -1.54 0.89
CA PHE A 310 19.19 -2.37 1.37
C PHE A 310 18.97 -2.23 2.88
N ARG A 311 20.05 -2.24 3.68
CA ARG A 311 19.94 -2.00 5.12
C ARG A 311 19.28 -0.66 5.43
N PHE A 312 19.74 0.43 4.80
CA PHE A 312 19.16 1.75 4.99
C PHE A 312 17.68 1.81 4.58
N LEU A 313 17.30 1.20 3.45
CA LEU A 313 15.91 1.11 3.00
C LEU A 313 15.02 0.37 4.00
N PHE A 314 15.51 -0.74 4.58
CA PHE A 314 14.77 -1.47 5.62
C PHE A 314 14.67 -0.70 6.93
N GLU A 315 15.76 -0.10 7.41
CA GLU A 315 15.81 0.66 8.67
C GLU A 315 14.95 1.95 8.59
N ALA A 316 14.84 2.57 7.41
CA ALA A 316 13.92 3.69 7.13
C ALA A 316 12.45 3.25 6.97
N THR A 317 12.19 2.14 6.26
CA THR A 317 10.83 1.61 6.08
C THR A 317 10.24 1.10 7.41
N TYR A 318 11.08 0.48 8.25
CA TYR A 318 10.71 0.09 9.61
C TYR A 318 10.36 1.31 10.48
N GLN A 319 11.15 2.39 10.44
CA GLN A 319 10.81 3.66 11.10
C GLN A 319 9.44 4.19 10.65
N VAL A 320 9.17 4.26 9.35
CA VAL A 320 7.90 4.76 8.79
C VAL A 320 6.69 3.99 9.33
N PHE A 321 6.78 2.65 9.41
CA PHE A 321 5.73 1.84 10.01
C PHE A 321 5.66 1.94 11.54
N PHE A 322 6.79 2.02 12.25
CA PHE A 322 6.77 2.13 13.71
C PHE A 322 6.12 3.45 14.14
N GLU A 323 6.51 4.57 13.55
CA GLU A 323 5.89 5.87 13.84
C GLU A 323 4.38 5.87 13.53
N GLY A 324 3.95 5.29 12.39
CA GLY A 324 2.53 5.18 12.04
C GLY A 324 1.70 4.29 13.00
N TYR A 325 2.34 3.30 13.63
CA TYR A 325 1.72 2.46 14.67
C TYR A 325 1.54 3.24 15.99
N VAL A 326 2.55 4.01 16.40
CA VAL A 326 2.49 4.88 17.59
C VAL A 326 1.43 5.99 17.41
N ASP A 327 1.41 6.66 16.25
CA ASP A 327 0.41 7.69 15.90
C ASP A 327 -1.03 7.12 15.99
N SER A 328 -1.23 5.86 15.59
CA SER A 328 -2.54 5.20 15.65
C SER A 328 -2.99 4.90 17.09
N LEU A 329 -2.08 4.39 17.92
CA LEU A 329 -2.36 4.13 19.34
C LEU A 329 -2.68 5.42 20.11
N ALA A 330 -1.98 6.52 19.80
CA ALA A 330 -2.26 7.83 20.37
C ALA A 330 -3.67 8.32 20.03
N ALA A 331 -4.14 8.12 18.79
CA ALA A 331 -5.52 8.45 18.40
C ALA A 331 -6.58 7.55 19.06
N PHE A 332 -6.33 6.25 19.23
CA PHE A 332 -7.24 5.35 19.97
C PHE A 332 -7.37 5.73 21.45
N LYS A 333 -6.26 6.13 22.08
CA LYS A 333 -6.21 6.67 23.44
C LYS A 333 -7.06 7.95 23.51
N LYS A 334 -6.78 8.94 22.65
CA LYS A 334 -7.50 10.22 22.61
C LYS A 334 -9.01 10.04 22.39
N ARG A 335 -9.42 9.31 21.35
CA ARG A 335 -10.84 9.02 21.07
C ARG A 335 -11.57 8.41 22.28
N SER A 336 -10.90 7.52 23.02
CA SER A 336 -11.48 6.91 24.21
C SER A 336 -11.63 7.89 25.39
N GLN A 337 -10.80 8.94 25.46
CA GLN A 337 -10.90 10.03 26.45
C GLN A 337 -11.98 11.05 26.05
N ASP A 338 -12.11 11.33 24.74
CA ASP A 338 -13.18 12.19 24.21
C ASP A 338 -14.57 11.58 24.50
N GLN A 339 -14.71 10.24 24.37
CA GLN A 339 -15.92 9.51 24.74
C GLN A 339 -16.24 9.58 26.26
N ILE A 340 -15.24 9.41 27.14
CA ILE A 340 -15.41 9.62 28.60
C ILE A 340 -16.01 11.01 28.90
N THR A 341 -15.56 12.03 28.18
CA THR A 341 -15.97 13.42 28.39
C THR A 341 -17.43 13.66 27.97
N GLN A 342 -17.98 12.80 27.11
CA GLN A 342 -19.39 12.82 26.70
C GLN A 342 -20.28 11.96 27.62
N ASP A 343 -19.79 10.78 28.03
CA ASP A 343 -20.56 9.81 28.81
C ASP A 343 -20.47 10.02 30.34
N GLY A 344 -19.57 10.88 30.82
CA GLY A 344 -19.40 11.23 32.25
C GLY A 344 -18.75 10.15 33.12
N VAL A 345 -18.30 9.03 32.53
CA VAL A 345 -17.72 7.89 33.26
C VAL A 345 -16.24 8.12 33.54
N ALA A 346 -15.89 8.42 34.79
CA ALA A 346 -14.56 8.89 35.21
C ALA A 346 -13.34 8.03 34.78
N LEU A 347 -13.52 6.73 34.45
CA LEU A 347 -12.46 5.90 33.90
C LEU A 347 -13.02 4.75 33.04
N HIS A 348 -12.99 4.88 31.71
CA HIS A 348 -13.42 3.81 30.80
C HIS A 348 -12.26 2.81 30.53
N PRO A 349 -12.48 1.47 30.58
CA PRO A 349 -11.42 0.47 30.42
C PRO A 349 -10.63 0.55 29.11
N SER A 350 -11.20 1.10 28.03
CA SER A 350 -10.45 1.31 26.78
C SER A 350 -9.33 2.35 26.92
N VAL A 351 -9.49 3.39 27.74
CA VAL A 351 -8.43 4.39 27.96
C VAL A 351 -7.23 3.75 28.65
N LEU A 352 -7.45 2.90 29.66
CA LEU A 352 -6.37 2.15 30.31
C LEU A 352 -5.65 1.24 29.31
N LYS A 353 -6.41 0.46 28.53
CA LYS A 353 -5.87 -0.44 27.50
C LYS A 353 -5.01 0.30 26.47
N TRP A 354 -5.51 1.39 25.90
CA TRP A 354 -4.77 2.15 24.88
C TRP A 354 -3.63 2.99 25.46
N THR A 355 -3.71 3.37 26.75
CA THR A 355 -2.59 3.96 27.48
C THR A 355 -1.46 2.95 27.61
N ALA A 356 -1.72 1.78 28.21
CA ALA A 356 -0.70 0.74 28.35
C ALA A 356 -0.10 0.31 27.01
N ALA A 357 -0.92 0.16 25.96
CA ALA A 357 -0.44 -0.19 24.62
C ALA A 357 0.42 0.92 23.98
N LEU A 358 0.05 2.20 24.14
CA LEU A 358 0.85 3.34 23.66
C LEU A 358 2.16 3.47 24.44
N ASP A 359 2.12 3.29 25.75
CA ASP A 359 3.29 3.44 26.62
C ASP A 359 4.31 2.30 26.34
N LEU A 360 3.84 1.07 26.12
CA LEU A 360 4.65 -0.05 25.62
C LEU A 360 5.22 0.21 24.22
N ALA A 361 4.40 0.68 23.28
CA ALA A 361 4.86 0.99 21.92
C ALA A 361 5.90 2.14 21.90
N THR A 362 5.75 3.13 22.78
CA THR A 362 6.69 4.25 22.92
C THR A 362 8.00 3.77 23.58
N GLY A 363 7.94 2.94 24.63
CA GLY A 363 9.11 2.33 25.25
C GLY A 363 9.89 1.43 24.26
N ALA A 364 9.18 0.66 23.44
CA ALA A 364 9.77 -0.11 22.35
C ALA A 364 10.37 0.79 21.26
N PHE A 365 9.74 1.91 20.91
CA PHE A 365 10.27 2.87 19.92
C PHE A 365 11.57 3.53 20.39
N GLU A 366 11.66 3.93 21.67
CA GLU A 366 12.91 4.44 22.24
C GLU A 366 13.99 3.34 22.33
N SER A 367 13.61 2.11 22.67
CA SER A 367 14.51 0.94 22.66
C SER A 367 15.05 0.62 21.26
N ALA A 368 14.20 0.75 20.22
CA ALA A 368 14.57 0.49 18.84
C ALA A 368 15.73 1.38 18.36
N LYS A 369 15.84 2.63 18.85
CA LYS A 369 16.89 3.59 18.46
C LYS A 369 18.30 3.13 18.84
N SER A 370 18.44 2.26 19.84
CA SER A 370 19.72 1.68 20.27
C SER A 370 19.91 0.21 19.84
N ALA A 371 18.86 -0.48 19.39
CA ALA A 371 18.77 -1.92 19.12
C ALA A 371 19.60 -2.43 17.91
N LYS A 372 20.93 -2.31 17.98
CA LYS A 372 21.87 -2.71 16.91
C LYS A 372 22.27 -4.19 16.99
N ASP A 373 22.32 -4.74 18.20
CA ASP A 373 22.48 -6.16 18.48
C ASP A 373 21.14 -6.92 18.42
N THR A 374 21.22 -8.25 18.39
CA THR A 374 20.03 -9.09 18.25
C THR A 374 19.20 -9.20 19.55
N PRO A 375 19.78 -9.36 20.76
CA PRO A 375 18.99 -9.33 21.99
C PRO A 375 18.15 -8.06 22.15
N THR A 376 18.75 -6.86 22.06
CA THR A 376 18.01 -5.59 22.25
C THR A 376 16.93 -5.38 21.18
N PHE A 377 17.14 -5.90 19.97
CA PHE A 377 16.13 -5.88 18.90
C PHE A 377 15.00 -6.87 19.16
N ASP A 378 15.32 -8.12 19.52
CA ASP A 378 14.30 -9.14 19.78
C ASP A 378 13.48 -8.78 21.03
N ASP A 379 14.09 -8.18 22.07
CA ASP A 379 13.41 -7.58 23.23
C ASP A 379 12.48 -6.43 22.83
N THR A 380 12.90 -5.57 21.90
CA THR A 380 12.09 -4.47 21.36
C THR A 380 10.86 -5.00 20.61
N ILE A 381 11.05 -6.04 19.81
CA ILE A 381 9.95 -6.71 19.11
C ILE A 381 9.03 -7.45 20.10
N GLU A 382 9.57 -8.05 21.17
CA GLU A 382 8.74 -8.66 22.22
C GLU A 382 7.92 -7.61 23.01
N GLN A 383 8.48 -6.42 23.27
CA GLN A 383 7.74 -5.30 23.88
C GLN A 383 6.56 -4.84 23.03
N LEU A 384 6.71 -4.76 21.69
CA LEU A 384 5.60 -4.51 20.76
C LEU A 384 4.49 -5.58 20.83
N HIS A 385 4.78 -6.77 21.35
CA HIS A 385 3.87 -7.92 21.37
C HIS A 385 3.25 -8.19 22.74
N LYS A 386 3.74 -7.54 23.80
CA LYS A 386 3.18 -7.63 25.17
C LYS A 386 1.85 -6.87 25.26
N ARG A 387 0.91 -7.44 26.00
CA ARG A 387 -0.48 -6.97 26.19
C ARG A 387 -1.01 -7.45 27.54
#